data_AF-A0A3P7IZ50-F1
#
_entry.id   AF-A0A3P7IZ50-F1
#
_cell.length_a   1.000
_cell.length_b   1.000
_cell.length_c   1.000
_cell.angle_alpha   90.00
_cell.angle_beta   90.00
_cell.angle_gamma   90.00
#
_symmetry.space_group_name_H-M   'P 1'
#
loop_
_entity.id
_entity.type
_entity.pdbx_description
1 polymer ?
#
loop_
_entity_poly.entity_id
_entity_poly.type
_entity_poly.pdbx_seq_one_letter_code
_entity_poly.pdbx_strand_id
1 'polypeptide(L)'
;MGSIAAATQIASLAGGIYEIRAITFGHTEYLPALFQYAMFALIVQWLAFGILTGNQFCLRQFQIANVAALIVNVATIALYFIYPPLTWRVPIIGTGPQQKKEL
;
A
#
# COMPACT_ATOMS: atom_id res chain seq x y z
N MET A 1 3.23 2.86 -25.41
CA MET A 1 3.05 3.75 -24.23
C MET A 1 2.77 2.97 -22.94
N GLY A 2 1.93 1.94 -22.92
CA GLY A 2 1.60 1.19 -21.68
C GLY A 2 2.79 0.52 -20.96
N SER A 3 3.80 0.04 -21.70
CA SER A 3 5.00 -0.57 -21.08
C SER A 3 5.84 0.42 -20.27
N ILE A 4 5.91 1.68 -20.72
CA ILE A 4 6.63 2.74 -20.00
C ILE A 4 5.86 3.12 -18.74
N ALA A 5 4.54 3.25 -18.83
CA ALA A 5 3.68 3.52 -17.68
C ALA A 5 3.79 2.41 -16.61
N ALA A 6 3.80 1.14 -17.02
CA ALA A 6 4.01 0.02 -16.11
C ALA A 6 5.40 0.04 -15.47
N ALA A 7 6.45 0.36 -16.23
CA ALA A 7 7.81 0.49 -15.69
C ALA A 7 7.91 1.62 -14.66
N THR A 8 7.29 2.78 -14.90
CA THR A 8 7.24 3.89 -13.94
C THR A 8 6.49 3.49 -12.67
N GLN A 9 5.39 2.73 -12.80
CA GLN A 9 4.60 2.25 -11.65
C GLN A 9 5.38 1.22 -10.81
N ILE A 10 6.19 0.38 -11.46
CA ILE A 10 7.12 -0.54 -10.79
C ILE A 10 8.29 0.20 -10.13
N ALA A 11 8.79 1.28 -10.73
CA ALA A 11 9.80 2.11 -10.09
C ALA A 11 9.26 2.84 -8.85
N SER A 12 8.02 3.33 -8.90
CA SER A 12 7.39 4.00 -7.75
C SER A 12 7.10 3.05 -6.58
N LEU A 13 7.00 1.74 -6.84
CA LEU A 13 6.88 0.69 -5.83
C LEU A 13 8.08 0.63 -4.87
N ALA A 14 9.26 1.12 -5.27
CA ALA A 14 10.43 1.21 -4.39
C ALA A 14 10.15 2.04 -3.12
N GLY A 15 9.30 3.08 -3.23
CA GLY A 15 8.86 3.86 -2.07
C GLY A 15 8.02 3.04 -1.08
N GLY A 16 7.10 2.21 -1.59
CA GLY A 16 6.30 1.31 -0.76
C GLY A 16 7.13 0.19 -0.11
N ILE A 17 8.20 -0.27 -0.78
CA ILE A 17 9.16 -1.22 -0.18
C ILE A 17 9.99 -0.53 0.91
N TYR A 18 10.39 0.73 0.71
CA TYR A 18 11.11 1.49 1.73
C TYR A 18 10.30 1.68 3.02
N GLU A 19 8.98 1.83 2.88
CA GLU A 19 8.03 1.93 3.99
C GLU A 19 8.01 0.68 4.90
N ILE A 20 8.40 -0.50 4.38
CA ILE A 20 8.56 -1.75 5.15
C ILE A 20 9.67 -1.63 6.21
N ARG A 21 10.48 -0.57 6.20
CA ARG A 21 11.38 -0.22 7.31
C ARG A 21 10.68 -0.04 8.67
N ALA A 22 9.35 -0.13 8.72
CA ALA A 22 8.59 -0.21 9.96
C ALA A 22 9.06 -1.40 10.81
N ILE A 23 9.56 -2.48 10.19
CA ILE A 23 10.19 -3.60 10.87
C ILE A 23 11.46 -3.16 11.62
N THR A 24 12.25 -2.25 11.02
CA THR A 24 13.47 -1.71 11.63
C THR A 24 13.17 -0.71 12.74
N PHE A 25 12.15 0.13 12.57
CA PHE A 25 11.77 1.12 13.59
C PHE A 25 10.87 0.55 14.70
N GLY A 26 10.20 -0.58 14.46
CA GLY A 26 9.29 -1.20 15.40
C GLY A 26 7.94 -0.46 15.56
N HIS A 27 7.67 0.54 14.72
CA HIS A 27 6.42 1.32 14.74
C HIS A 27 6.10 1.91 13.35
N THR A 28 4.82 2.18 13.09
CA THR A 28 4.34 2.80 11.83
C THR A 28 3.94 4.27 11.97
N GLU A 29 4.47 4.98 12.97
CA GLU A 29 4.16 6.39 13.28
C GLU A 29 4.25 7.34 12.06
N TYR A 30 5.31 7.17 11.26
CA TYR A 30 5.65 8.02 10.12
C TYR A 30 4.82 7.73 8.86
N LEU A 31 3.94 6.72 8.93
CA LEU A 31 3.19 6.18 7.80
C LEU A 31 1.72 6.62 7.92
N PRO A 32 1.25 7.56 7.08
CA PRO A 32 -0.13 8.02 7.15
C PRO A 32 -1.09 6.94 6.63
N ALA A 33 -1.88 6.34 7.52
CA ALA A 33 -2.81 5.26 7.18
C ALA A 33 -3.85 5.67 6.13
N LEU A 34 -4.33 6.92 6.15
CA LEU A 34 -5.28 7.43 5.16
C LEU A 34 -4.73 7.32 3.73
N PHE A 35 -3.44 7.61 3.54
CA PHE A 35 -2.79 7.50 2.24
C PHE A 35 -2.77 6.05 1.76
N GLN A 36 -2.47 5.10 2.65
CA GLN A 36 -2.44 3.69 2.30
C GLN A 36 -3.83 3.16 1.90
N TYR A 37 -4.91 3.58 2.57
CA TYR A 37 -6.27 3.22 2.16
C TYR A 37 -6.70 3.85 0.84
N ALA A 38 -6.33 5.12 0.60
CA ALA A 38 -6.59 5.79 -0.67
C ALA A 38 -5.88 5.09 -1.82
N MET A 39 -4.61 4.70 -1.63
CA MET A 39 -3.86 3.91 -2.59
C MET A 39 -4.44 2.51 -2.79
N PHE A 40 -4.87 1.84 -1.73
CA PHE A 40 -5.56 0.55 -1.83
C PHE A 40 -6.80 0.65 -2.73
N ALA A 41 -7.69 1.61 -2.44
CA ALA A 41 -8.91 1.82 -3.21
C ALA A 41 -8.60 2.16 -4.68
N LEU A 42 -7.61 3.01 -4.93
CA LEU A 42 -7.17 3.38 -6.27
C LEU A 42 -6.62 2.19 -7.05
N ILE A 43 -5.76 1.36 -6.44
CA ILE A 43 -5.18 0.18 -7.07
C ILE A 43 -6.27 -0.86 -7.39
N VAL A 44 -7.20 -1.09 -6.46
CA VAL A 44 -8.33 -2.00 -6.67
C VAL A 44 -9.22 -1.50 -7.81
N GLN A 45 -9.51 -0.20 -7.87
CA GLN A 45 -10.25 0.41 -8.97
C GLN A 45 -9.54 0.20 -10.31
N TRP A 46 -8.23 0.45 -10.38
CA TRP A 46 -7.45 0.26 -11.62
C TRP A 46 -7.39 -1.20 -12.05
N LEU A 47 -7.29 -2.12 -11.10
CA LEU A 47 -7.31 -3.55 -11.36
C LEU A 47 -8.68 -4.00 -11.90
N ALA A 48 -9.77 -3.53 -11.29
CA ALA A 48 -11.13 -3.79 -11.79
C ALA A 48 -11.33 -3.22 -13.20
N PHE A 49 -10.90 -1.99 -13.46
CA PHE A 49 -10.94 -1.38 -14.79
C PHE A 49 -10.15 -2.19 -15.82
N GLY A 50 -8.94 -2.64 -15.46
CA GLY A 50 -8.08 -3.42 -16.34
C GLY A 50 -8.60 -4.83 -16.64
N ILE A 51 -9.41 -5.41 -15.76
CA ILE A 51 -10.12 -6.67 -16.01
C ILE A 51 -11.32 -6.42 -16.93
N LEU A 52 -12.14 -5.42 -16.63
CA LEU A 52 -13.39 -5.13 -17.34
C LEU A 52 -13.19 -4.67 -18.79
N THR A 53 -12.07 -4.02 -19.11
CA THR A 53 -11.79 -3.53 -20.47
C THR A 53 -11.23 -4.59 -21.42
N GLY A 54 -10.85 -5.77 -20.95
CA GLY A 54 -10.53 -6.93 -21.81
C GLY A 54 -9.35 -6.78 -22.81
N ASN A 55 -8.59 -5.69 -22.78
CA ASN A 55 -7.57 -5.39 -23.79
C ASN A 55 -6.19 -5.98 -23.42
N GLN A 56 -5.97 -7.24 -23.81
CA GLN A 56 -4.93 -8.13 -23.26
C GLN A 56 -3.45 -7.76 -23.59
N PHE A 57 -3.17 -6.90 -24.58
CA PHE A 57 -1.79 -6.71 -25.08
C PHE A 57 -0.97 -5.62 -24.37
N CYS A 58 -1.59 -4.50 -23.97
CA CYS A 58 -0.89 -3.42 -23.25
C CYS A 58 -1.14 -3.45 -21.74
N LEU A 59 -2.22 -4.14 -21.32
CA LEU A 59 -2.64 -4.23 -19.93
C LEU A 59 -1.99 -5.37 -19.16
N ARG A 60 -1.34 -6.37 -19.78
CA ARG A 60 -0.75 -7.47 -19.02
C ARG A 60 0.35 -6.99 -18.07
N GLN A 61 1.30 -6.17 -18.53
CA GLN A 61 2.30 -5.55 -17.65
C GLN A 61 1.66 -4.58 -16.64
N PHE A 62 0.62 -3.85 -17.04
CA PHE A 62 -0.08 -2.93 -16.15
C PHE A 62 -0.84 -3.68 -15.03
N GLN A 63 -1.45 -4.82 -15.34
CA GLN A 63 -2.10 -5.71 -14.38
C GLN A 63 -1.07 -6.29 -13.41
N ILE A 64 0.09 -6.74 -13.91
CA ILE A 64 1.19 -7.24 -13.05
C ILE A 64 1.68 -6.13 -12.10
N ALA A 65 1.85 -4.90 -12.60
CA ALA A 65 2.26 -3.76 -11.77
C ALA A 65 1.23 -3.41 -10.69
N ASN A 66 -0.07 -3.38 -11.03
CA ASN A 66 -1.12 -3.11 -10.04
C ASN A 66 -1.27 -4.25 -9.02
N VAL A 67 -1.12 -5.51 -9.43
CA VAL A 67 -1.10 -6.66 -8.50
C VAL A 67 0.10 -6.57 -7.56
N ALA A 68 1.30 -6.27 -8.07
CA ALA A 68 2.49 -6.08 -7.25
C ALA A 68 2.30 -4.91 -6.27
N ALA A 69 1.74 -3.79 -6.74
CA ALA A 69 1.42 -2.64 -5.90
C ALA A 69 0.39 -2.97 -4.82
N LEU A 70 -0.61 -3.78 -5.15
CA LEU A 70 -1.62 -4.25 -4.21
C LEU A 70 -0.99 -5.13 -3.12
N ILE A 71 -0.08 -6.04 -3.49
CA ILE A 71 0.63 -6.90 -2.53
C ILE A 71 1.44 -6.06 -1.55
N VAL A 72 2.22 -5.09 -2.05
CA VAL A 72 3.03 -4.22 -1.20
C VAL A 72 2.14 -3.36 -0.29
N ASN A 73 1.06 -2.79 -0.84
CA ASN A 73 0.13 -1.99 -0.05
C ASN A 73 -0.59 -2.83 1.03
N VAL A 74 -1.03 -4.06 0.71
CA VAL A 74 -1.61 -4.98 1.70
C VAL A 74 -0.59 -5.37 2.76
N ALA A 75 0.67 -5.62 2.37
CA ALA A 75 1.74 -5.90 3.33
C ALA A 75 1.98 -4.69 4.26
N THR A 76 2.01 -3.47 3.73
CA THR A 76 2.11 -2.24 4.52
C THR A 76 0.91 -2.06 5.45
N ILE A 77 -0.30 -2.38 5.00
CA ILE A 77 -1.50 -2.36 5.84
C ILE A 77 -1.40 -3.42 6.95
N ALA A 78 -0.87 -4.61 6.64
CA ALA A 78 -0.65 -5.67 7.61
C ALA A 78 0.37 -5.27 8.69
N LEU A 79 1.37 -4.44 8.36
CA LEU A 79 2.32 -3.91 9.34
C LEU A 79 1.65 -3.09 10.43
N TYR A 80 0.52 -2.42 10.19
CA TYR A 80 -0.23 -1.70 11.23
C TYR A 80 -0.81 -2.62 12.33
N PHE A 81 -0.93 -3.93 12.07
CA PHE A 81 -1.35 -4.90 13.08
C PHE A 81 -0.17 -5.42 13.91
N ILE A 82 0.99 -5.59 13.28
CA ILE A 82 2.19 -6.15 13.92
C ILE A 82 2.97 -5.06 14.66
N TYR A 83 3.08 -3.88 14.06
CA TYR A 83 3.80 -2.71 14.56
C TYR A 83 2.87 -1.49 14.61
N PRO A 84 1.91 -1.46 15.54
CA PRO A 84 0.98 -0.34 15.63
C PRO A 84 1.70 1.00 15.82
N PRO A 85 1.09 2.13 15.39
CA PRO A 85 1.62 3.47 15.65
C PRO A 85 1.74 3.74 17.16
N LEU A 86 2.60 4.66 17.57
CA LEU A 86 2.84 4.96 18.98
C LEU A 86 1.80 5.93 19.56
N THR A 87 1.37 6.94 18.79
CA THR A 87 0.59 8.07 19.35
C THR A 87 -0.87 8.16 18.89
N TRP A 88 -1.24 7.50 17.79
CA TRP A 88 -2.59 7.59 17.19
C TRP A 88 -3.20 6.21 16.95
N ARG A 89 -4.51 6.16 16.67
CA ARG A 89 -5.21 4.93 16.30
C ARG A 89 -5.34 4.84 14.80
N VAL A 90 -5.06 3.66 14.25
CA VAL A 90 -5.21 3.44 12.81
C VAL A 90 -6.68 3.59 12.42
N PRO A 91 -7.05 4.52 11.52
CA PRO A 91 -8.42 4.65 11.02
C PRO A 91 -8.90 3.34 10.39
N ILE A 92 -10.20 3.05 10.44
CA ILE A 92 -10.83 1.82 9.89
C ILE A 92 -10.47 0.53 10.65
N ILE A 93 -9.18 0.20 10.76
CA ILE A 93 -8.69 -1.01 11.45
C ILE A 93 -8.79 -0.87 12.97
N GLY A 94 -8.61 0.34 13.50
CA GLY A 94 -8.76 0.62 14.92
C GLY A 94 -7.63 0.09 15.80
N THR A 95 -6.50 -0.36 15.23
CA THR A 95 -5.33 -0.76 16.02
C THR A 95 -4.88 0.39 16.91
N GLY A 96 -4.81 0.09 18.21
CA GLY A 96 -4.54 1.06 19.27
C GLY A 96 -3.07 1.50 19.31
N PRO A 97 -2.78 2.70 19.84
CA PRO A 97 -1.41 3.14 20.03
C PRO A 97 -0.63 2.17 20.92
N GLN A 98 0.60 1.84 20.52
CA GLN A 98 1.46 0.89 21.23
C GLN A 98 1.89 1.41 22.60
N GLN A 99 2.11 2.72 22.73
CA GLN A 99 2.20 3.36 24.03
C GLN A 99 0.80 3.77 24.45
N LYS A 100 0.23 3.07 25.45
CA LYS A 100 -0.80 3.71 26.26
C LYS A 100 -0.15 4.95 26.87
N LYS A 101 -0.70 6.14 26.58
CA LYS A 101 -0.46 7.29 27.45
C LYS A 101 -0.80 6.81 28.87
N GLU A 102 0.21 6.65 29.71
CA GLU A 102 0.01 6.62 31.15
C GLU A 102 -0.56 8.01 31.48
N LEU A 103 -1.86 8.04 31.75
CA LEU A 103 -2.55 9.17 32.36
C LEU A 103 -2.51 8.99 33.88
#